data_AF-A0A495DD75-F1
#
_entry.id   AF-A0A495DD75-F1
#
_cell.length_a   1.000
_cell.length_b   1.000
_cell.length_c   1.000
_cell.angle_alpha   90.00
_cell.angle_beta   90.00
_cell.angle_gamma   90.00
#
_symmetry.space_group_name_H-M   'P 1'
#
loop_
_entity.id
_entity.type
_entity.pdbx_description
1 polymer ?
#
loop_
_entity_poly.entity_id
_entity_poly.type
_entity_poly.pdbx_seq_one_letter_code
_entity_poly.pdbx_strand_id
1 'polypeptide(L)'
;MHKSLIFPVSLLALAGIGSGALATQGEGLTSQYTRIDESCVESQLPDEPVYETVCPGHDGWRVHIVSGEHGSASAYARPGIDRSDYINAPTRGLFGGFHDVVEWRLDDGEAFATIHRYVHYNTPDVMEFYDGIEAPNTLIVTALAAEGGYTVCPVAFVDASVLPDANMIARAAADELARGWDCGNEPIRFNDAMPDVETYFLSLGRKRAG
;
A
#
# COMPACT_ATOMS: atom_id res chain seq x y z
N MET A 1 87.08 19.15 -33.77
CA MET A 1 86.24 20.17 -34.45
C MET A 1 84.89 19.53 -34.77
N HIS A 2 83.80 20.29 -34.62
CA HIS A 2 82.39 20.03 -35.01
C HIS A 2 81.47 19.15 -34.14
N LYS A 3 80.86 19.82 -33.15
CA LYS A 3 79.41 20.02 -32.83
C LYS A 3 78.30 19.01 -33.24
N SER A 4 77.43 18.77 -32.23
CA SER A 4 75.94 18.63 -32.26
C SER A 4 75.35 17.25 -32.65
N LEU A 5 74.17 16.74 -32.20
CA LEU A 5 72.94 17.24 -31.55
C LEU A 5 72.23 16.15 -30.68
N ILE A 6 71.62 16.60 -29.57
CA ILE A 6 70.27 16.37 -28.97
C ILE A 6 69.41 15.15 -29.40
N PHE A 7 68.81 14.42 -28.42
CA PHE A 7 67.34 14.19 -28.26
C PHE A 7 67.00 13.51 -26.90
N PRO A 8 66.00 14.01 -26.13
CA PRO A 8 65.49 13.35 -24.92
C PRO A 8 64.16 12.65 -25.19
N VAL A 9 63.86 11.55 -24.48
CA VAL A 9 62.50 11.00 -24.40
C VAL A 9 62.19 10.69 -22.94
N SER A 10 61.23 11.46 -22.40
CA SER A 10 60.68 11.36 -21.06
C SER A 10 59.79 10.12 -20.90
N LEU A 11 59.90 9.45 -19.76
CA LEU A 11 59.04 8.33 -19.35
C LEU A 11 57.91 8.88 -18.46
N LEU A 12 56.67 8.86 -18.95
CA LEU A 12 55.47 9.26 -18.18
C LEU A 12 54.92 8.03 -17.43
N ALA A 13 54.84 8.12 -16.10
CA ALA A 13 54.13 7.16 -15.25
C ALA A 13 52.68 7.65 -15.03
N LEU A 14 51.68 6.84 -15.38
CA LEU A 14 50.27 7.09 -15.06
C LEU A 14 49.88 6.35 -13.78
N ALA A 15 49.58 7.09 -12.72
CA ALA A 15 48.86 6.60 -11.55
C ALA A 15 47.36 6.92 -11.73
N GLY A 16 46.53 5.89 -11.89
CA GLY A 16 45.08 6.04 -11.94
C GLY A 16 44.47 5.93 -10.54
N ILE A 17 44.12 7.07 -9.94
CA ILE A 17 43.24 7.12 -8.76
C ILE A 17 41.81 7.11 -9.29
N GLY A 18 41.19 5.94 -9.29
CA GLY A 18 39.75 5.81 -9.55
C GLY A 18 38.98 6.19 -8.30
N SER A 19 38.44 7.40 -8.28
CA SER A 19 37.41 7.81 -7.31
C SER A 19 36.16 6.96 -7.51
N GLY A 20 35.95 5.96 -6.65
CA GLY A 20 34.67 5.28 -6.54
C GLY A 20 33.66 6.24 -5.94
N ALA A 21 32.83 6.86 -6.78
CA ALA A 21 31.59 7.48 -6.32
C ALA A 21 30.69 6.35 -5.79
N LEU A 22 30.54 6.27 -4.47
CA LEU A 22 29.42 5.56 -3.86
C LEU A 22 28.16 6.31 -4.27
N ALA A 23 27.45 5.80 -5.27
CA ALA A 23 26.08 6.22 -5.54
C ALA A 23 25.23 5.79 -4.35
N THR A 24 24.84 6.74 -3.51
CA THR A 24 23.72 6.56 -2.59
C THR A 24 22.47 6.48 -3.45
N GLN A 25 21.97 5.27 -3.70
CA GLN A 25 20.64 5.09 -4.28
C GLN A 25 19.65 5.58 -3.22
N GLY A 26 19.00 6.72 -3.44
CA GLY A 26 17.79 7.05 -2.68
C GLY A 26 16.72 6.06 -3.12
N GLU A 27 16.24 5.23 -2.21
CA GLU A 27 15.17 4.28 -2.52
C GLU A 27 13.85 5.03 -2.53
N GLY A 28 13.43 5.48 -3.73
CA GLY A 28 12.12 6.08 -3.92
C GLY A 28 10.95 5.13 -3.60
N LEU A 29 9.75 5.49 -4.05
CA LEU A 29 8.53 4.74 -3.72
C LEU A 29 8.59 3.26 -4.14
N THR A 30 8.44 2.34 -3.18
CA THR A 30 8.53 0.87 -3.40
C THR A 30 7.39 0.11 -2.71
N SER A 31 7.18 -1.15 -3.12
CA SER A 31 6.21 -2.06 -2.48
C SER A 31 6.94 -3.20 -1.77
N GLN A 32 6.48 -3.54 -0.57
CA GLN A 32 6.79 -4.80 0.10
C GLN A 32 5.51 -5.58 0.36
N TYR A 33 5.63 -6.89 0.52
CA TYR A 33 4.47 -7.78 0.65
C TYR A 33 4.60 -8.64 1.90
N THR A 34 3.55 -8.66 2.71
CA THR A 34 3.39 -9.65 3.79
C THR A 34 2.17 -10.50 3.53
N ARG A 35 2.06 -11.61 4.27
CA ARG A 35 0.99 -12.59 4.09
C ARG A 35 0.20 -12.81 5.37
N ILE A 36 -1.06 -13.19 5.18
CA ILE A 36 -1.90 -13.78 6.21
C ILE A 36 -1.74 -15.30 6.07
N ASP A 37 -0.93 -15.90 6.95
CA ASP A 37 -0.49 -17.30 6.85
C ASP A 37 -0.27 -17.92 8.24
N GLU A 38 0.46 -19.04 8.32
CA GLU A 38 0.73 -19.75 9.57
C GLU A 38 1.56 -18.97 10.60
N SER A 39 2.18 -17.85 10.20
CA SER A 39 2.89 -16.96 11.12
C SER A 39 1.96 -16.09 11.97
N CYS A 40 0.68 -16.04 11.61
CA CYS A 40 -0.33 -15.30 12.36
C CYS A 40 -0.76 -16.04 13.64
N VAL A 41 -1.12 -15.26 14.67
CA VAL A 41 -1.70 -15.79 15.91
C VAL A 41 -3.20 -15.55 15.89
N GLU A 42 -3.98 -16.62 15.95
CA GLU A 42 -5.44 -16.56 16.04
C GLU A 42 -5.91 -16.76 17.49
N SER A 43 -6.92 -16.00 17.89
CA SER A 43 -7.55 -16.11 19.19
C SER A 43 -9.06 -15.86 19.08
N GLN A 44 -9.84 -16.60 19.86
CA GLN A 44 -11.28 -16.38 19.95
C GLN A 44 -11.58 -15.21 20.89
N LEU A 45 -12.45 -14.29 20.48
CA LEU A 45 -12.90 -13.19 21.33
C LEU A 45 -14.07 -13.64 22.24
N PRO A 46 -14.31 -12.95 23.37
CA PRO A 46 -15.30 -13.38 24.35
C PRO A 46 -16.77 -13.35 23.86
N ASP A 47 -17.08 -12.50 22.87
CA ASP A 47 -18.44 -12.24 22.39
C ASP A 47 -18.64 -12.79 20.96
N GLU A 48 -19.71 -13.58 20.75
CA GLU A 48 -20.12 -14.19 19.46
C GLU A 48 -19.03 -15.09 18.82
N PRO A 49 -19.28 -15.85 17.73
CA PRO A 49 -18.22 -16.62 17.06
C PRO A 49 -17.26 -15.69 16.27
N VAL A 50 -16.58 -14.79 16.98
CA VAL A 50 -15.63 -13.82 16.43
C VAL A 50 -14.21 -14.22 16.79
N TYR A 51 -13.33 -14.25 15.80
CA TYR A 51 -11.91 -14.54 15.94
C TYR A 51 -11.08 -13.30 15.59
N GLU A 52 -10.00 -13.05 16.35
CA GLU A 52 -8.96 -12.09 15.99
C GLU A 52 -7.72 -12.86 15.52
N THR A 53 -7.28 -12.58 14.29
CA THR A 53 -6.03 -13.05 13.71
C THR A 53 -5.04 -11.88 13.69
N VAL A 54 -3.88 -12.05 14.33
CA VAL A 54 -2.82 -11.03 14.38
C VAL A 54 -1.61 -11.53 13.61
N CYS A 55 -1.28 -10.83 12.53
CA CYS A 55 -0.21 -11.21 11.61
C CYS A 55 0.98 -10.24 11.67
N PRO A 56 2.22 -10.74 11.51
CA PRO A 56 3.38 -9.88 11.27
C PRO A 56 3.20 -9.02 10.00
N GLY A 57 3.45 -7.72 10.13
CA GLY A 57 3.52 -6.76 9.04
C GLY A 57 4.96 -6.35 8.70
N HIS A 58 5.11 -5.29 7.89
CA HIS A 58 6.42 -4.72 7.56
C HIS A 58 7.00 -3.93 8.74
N ASP A 59 8.32 -3.97 8.96
CA ASP A 59 9.04 -3.14 9.94
C ASP A 59 8.38 -2.98 11.34
N GLY A 60 7.94 -4.10 11.91
CA GLY A 60 7.34 -4.13 13.25
C GLY A 60 5.87 -3.71 13.30
N TRP A 61 5.26 -3.36 12.17
CA TRP A 61 3.81 -3.30 12.06
C TRP A 61 3.18 -4.67 12.28
N ARG A 62 1.92 -4.67 12.72
CA ARG A 62 1.04 -5.83 12.83
C ARG A 62 -0.27 -5.53 12.14
N VAL A 63 -0.80 -6.55 11.48
CA VAL A 63 -2.15 -6.52 10.89
C VAL A 63 -3.05 -7.32 11.80
N HIS A 64 -4.09 -6.68 12.31
CA HIS A 64 -5.14 -7.29 13.11
C HIS A 64 -6.35 -7.50 12.21
N ILE A 65 -6.87 -8.71 12.12
CA ILE A 65 -8.09 -9.02 11.37
C ILE A 65 -9.08 -9.61 12.37
N VAL A 66 -10.22 -8.93 12.54
CA VAL A 66 -11.37 -9.49 13.24
C VAL A 66 -12.30 -10.10 12.23
N SER A 67 -12.69 -11.35 12.43
CA SER A 67 -13.56 -12.10 11.52
C SER A 67 -14.76 -12.66 12.28
N GLY A 68 -15.95 -12.48 11.72
CA GLY A 68 -17.20 -13.10 12.19
C GLY A 68 -17.88 -13.87 11.06
N GLU A 69 -19.13 -14.27 11.26
CA GLU A 69 -19.90 -15.09 10.30
C GLU A 69 -20.01 -14.48 8.90
N HIS A 70 -20.19 -13.15 8.81
CA HIS A 70 -20.48 -12.46 7.54
C HIS A 70 -19.29 -11.72 6.93
N GLY A 71 -18.19 -11.57 7.66
CA GLY A 71 -17.14 -10.67 7.17
C GLY A 71 -15.98 -10.49 8.13
N SER A 72 -15.04 -9.66 7.69
CA SER A 72 -13.89 -9.27 8.48
C SER A 72 -13.58 -7.78 8.36
N ALA A 73 -12.88 -7.26 9.35
CA ALA A 73 -12.35 -5.90 9.37
C ALA A 73 -10.87 -5.94 9.75
N SER A 74 -10.07 -5.01 9.21
CA SER A 74 -8.62 -4.94 9.48
C SER A 74 -8.27 -3.72 10.32
N ALA A 75 -7.28 -3.84 11.18
CA ALA A 75 -6.68 -2.75 11.93
C ALA A 75 -5.15 -2.91 11.92
N TYR A 76 -4.43 -1.82 12.17
CA TYR A 76 -2.97 -1.83 12.18
C TYR A 76 -2.43 -1.31 13.51
N ALA A 77 -1.31 -1.88 13.94
CA ALA A 77 -0.61 -1.47 15.15
C ALA A 77 0.91 -1.58 14.95
N ARG A 78 1.68 -0.77 15.66
CA ARG A 78 3.16 -0.82 15.71
C ARG A 78 3.60 -0.45 17.12
N PRO A 79 4.74 -0.94 17.65
CA PRO A 79 5.27 -0.43 18.91
C PRO A 79 5.31 1.12 18.94
N GLY A 80 4.74 1.71 20.00
CA GLY A 80 4.63 3.18 20.14
C GLY A 80 3.42 3.81 19.45
N ILE A 81 2.60 3.02 18.75
CA ILE A 81 1.34 3.45 18.11
C ILE A 81 0.22 2.52 18.60
N ASP A 82 -0.86 3.10 19.14
CA ASP A 82 -2.04 2.33 19.52
C ASP A 82 -2.66 1.64 18.29
N ARG A 83 -3.34 0.50 18.49
CA ARG A 83 -4.06 -0.16 17.40
C ARG A 83 -5.13 0.79 16.87
N SER A 84 -5.21 0.90 15.54
CA SER A 84 -6.27 1.64 14.87
C SER A 84 -7.65 1.07 15.20
N ASP A 85 -8.68 1.86 14.89
CA ASP A 85 -10.03 1.32 14.73
C ASP A 85 -10.05 0.30 13.58
N TYR A 86 -11.04 -0.59 13.62
CA TYR A 86 -11.25 -1.59 12.58
C TYR A 86 -11.85 -0.96 11.32
N ILE A 87 -11.16 -1.18 10.21
CA ILE A 87 -11.50 -0.71 8.87
C ILE A 87 -12.29 -1.80 8.15
N ASN A 88 -13.50 -1.44 7.74
CA ASN A 88 -14.41 -2.30 6.99
C ASN A 88 -14.31 -2.02 5.49
N ALA A 89 -14.46 -3.06 4.67
CA ALA A 89 -14.73 -2.88 3.25
C ALA A 89 -16.15 -2.30 3.06
N PRO A 90 -16.38 -1.50 1.99
CA PRO A 90 -17.74 -1.18 1.57
C PRO A 90 -18.53 -2.46 1.28
N THR A 91 -19.75 -2.56 1.81
CA THR A 91 -20.60 -3.74 1.58
C THR A 91 -20.94 -3.89 0.11
N ARG A 92 -20.44 -4.95 -0.51
CA ARG A 92 -20.75 -5.36 -1.90
C ARG A 92 -21.17 -6.82 -2.01
N GLY A 93 -21.37 -7.46 -0.87
CA GLY A 93 -21.92 -8.79 -0.78
C GLY A 93 -22.25 -9.18 0.64
N LEU A 94 -22.96 -10.31 0.76
CA LEU A 94 -23.44 -10.80 2.06
C LEU A 94 -22.31 -11.37 2.93
N PHE A 95 -21.33 -12.02 2.30
CA PHE A 95 -20.14 -12.57 2.96
C PHE A 95 -18.88 -11.89 2.42
N GLY A 96 -17.76 -12.01 3.14
CA GLY A 96 -16.47 -11.68 2.57
C GLY A 96 -15.29 -11.84 3.52
N GLY A 97 -14.11 -11.58 2.98
CA GLY A 97 -12.87 -11.67 3.73
C GLY A 97 -11.71 -10.95 3.04
N PHE A 98 -10.68 -10.67 3.81
CA PHE A 98 -9.41 -10.19 3.27
C PHE A 98 -8.67 -11.30 2.52
N HIS A 99 -8.06 -10.94 1.39
CA HIS A 99 -7.10 -11.79 0.68
C HIS A 99 -5.85 -11.98 1.53
N ASP A 100 -5.08 -13.03 1.27
CA ASP A 100 -3.88 -13.38 2.05
C ASP A 100 -2.64 -12.50 1.78
N VAL A 101 -2.72 -11.44 0.97
CA VAL A 101 -1.58 -10.55 0.67
C VAL A 101 -1.92 -9.13 1.08
N VAL A 102 -1.02 -8.55 1.87
CA VAL A 102 -1.00 -7.12 2.18
C VAL A 102 0.18 -6.49 1.43
N GLU A 103 -0.10 -5.49 0.60
CA GLU A 103 0.94 -4.67 0.01
C GLU A 103 1.21 -3.45 0.91
N TRP A 104 2.47 -3.22 1.23
CA TRP A 104 2.96 -2.07 2.00
C TRP A 104 3.63 -1.11 1.04
N ARG A 105 3.17 0.14 1.01
CA ARG A 105 3.80 1.21 0.23
C ARG A 105 4.84 1.91 1.08
N LEU A 106 6.06 1.93 0.58
CA LEU A 106 7.24 2.42 1.26
C LEU A 106 7.83 3.63 0.54
N ASP A 107 8.51 4.47 1.29
CA ASP A 107 9.33 5.58 0.81
C ASP A 107 10.58 5.62 1.66
N ASP A 108 11.75 5.55 1.03
CA ASP A 108 13.03 5.37 1.71
C ASP A 108 12.99 4.24 2.77
N GLY A 109 12.24 3.16 2.46
CA GLY A 109 12.08 1.97 3.30
C GLY A 109 11.01 2.05 4.41
N GLU A 110 10.45 3.23 4.67
CA GLU A 110 9.41 3.42 5.69
C GLU A 110 7.99 3.27 5.11
N ALA A 111 7.17 2.45 5.76
CA ALA A 111 5.79 2.22 5.33
C ALA A 111 4.88 3.42 5.68
N PHE A 112 4.21 3.96 4.66
CA PHE A 112 3.29 5.09 4.79
C PHE A 112 1.85 4.76 4.35
N ALA A 113 1.64 3.61 3.72
CA ALA A 113 0.29 3.12 3.40
C ALA A 113 0.28 1.59 3.24
N THR A 114 -0.91 1.01 3.34
CA THR A 114 -1.17 -0.37 2.91
C THR A 114 -2.24 -0.43 1.82
N ILE A 115 -2.19 -1.49 1.04
CA ILE A 115 -3.21 -1.87 0.07
C ILE A 115 -3.59 -3.32 0.37
N HIS A 116 -4.84 -3.55 0.74
CA HIS A 116 -5.33 -4.88 1.06
C HIS A 116 -6.61 -5.18 0.29
N ARG A 117 -6.65 -6.32 -0.41
CA ARG A 117 -7.82 -6.74 -1.17
C ARG A 117 -8.84 -7.39 -0.25
N TYR A 118 -10.08 -6.93 -0.31
CA TYR A 118 -11.23 -7.59 0.28
C TYR A 118 -12.07 -8.23 -0.82
N VAL A 119 -12.43 -9.49 -0.65
CA VAL A 119 -13.26 -10.25 -1.60
C VAL A 119 -14.58 -10.55 -0.92
N HIS A 120 -15.67 -10.12 -1.54
CA HIS A 120 -17.02 -10.49 -1.14
C HIS A 120 -17.43 -11.79 -1.84
N TYR A 121 -18.43 -12.45 -1.28
CA TYR A 121 -19.08 -13.60 -1.90
C TYR A 121 -20.60 -13.43 -1.83
N ASN A 122 -21.23 -13.58 -2.99
CA ASN A 122 -22.68 -13.52 -3.16
C ASN A 122 -23.21 -14.89 -3.54
N THR A 123 -24.22 -15.35 -2.80
CA THR A 123 -24.98 -16.53 -3.20
C THR A 123 -25.87 -16.19 -4.39
N PRO A 124 -26.27 -17.18 -5.23
CA PRO A 124 -27.07 -16.91 -6.43
C PRO A 124 -28.38 -16.15 -6.18
N ASP A 125 -28.99 -16.34 -5.01
CA ASP A 125 -30.23 -15.70 -4.58
C ASP A 125 -30.08 -14.21 -4.22
N VAL A 126 -28.86 -13.76 -3.88
CA VAL A 126 -28.60 -12.34 -3.56
C VAL A 126 -27.77 -11.61 -4.60
N MET A 127 -27.24 -12.31 -5.60
CA MET A 127 -26.33 -11.76 -6.60
C MET A 127 -26.92 -10.58 -7.38
N GLU A 128 -28.22 -10.59 -7.66
CA GLU A 128 -28.91 -9.47 -8.35
C GLU A 128 -28.92 -8.17 -7.53
N PHE A 129 -28.86 -8.24 -6.19
CA PHE A 129 -28.76 -7.06 -5.33
C PHE A 129 -27.35 -6.44 -5.31
N TYR A 130 -26.35 -7.14 -5.85
CA TYR A 130 -24.94 -6.76 -5.84
C TYR A 130 -24.35 -6.78 -7.26
N ASP A 131 -25.02 -6.07 -8.17
CA ASP A 131 -24.57 -5.82 -9.54
C ASP A 131 -24.39 -7.07 -10.42
N GLY A 132 -24.92 -8.23 -10.00
CA GLY A 132 -24.77 -9.48 -10.75
C GLY A 132 -23.37 -10.09 -10.65
N ILE A 133 -22.51 -9.61 -9.74
CA ILE A 133 -21.14 -10.10 -9.58
C ILE A 133 -21.08 -11.13 -8.45
N GLU A 134 -20.61 -12.34 -8.76
CA GLU A 134 -20.51 -13.44 -7.77
C GLU A 134 -19.48 -13.14 -6.67
N ALA A 135 -18.31 -12.62 -7.05
CA ALA A 135 -17.21 -12.32 -6.12
C ALA A 135 -16.65 -10.91 -6.32
N PRO A 136 -17.43 -9.84 -6.03
CA PRO A 136 -16.94 -8.49 -6.15
C PRO A 136 -15.82 -8.27 -5.14
N ASN A 137 -14.80 -7.53 -5.54
CA ASN A 137 -13.64 -7.29 -4.71
C ASN A 137 -13.16 -5.85 -4.81
N THR A 138 -12.61 -5.38 -3.69
CA THR A 138 -12.24 -3.98 -3.46
C THR A 138 -10.83 -3.95 -2.91
N LEU A 139 -9.97 -3.08 -3.45
CA LEU A 139 -8.70 -2.76 -2.81
C LEU A 139 -8.92 -1.61 -1.83
N ILE A 140 -8.57 -1.82 -0.58
CA ILE A 140 -8.63 -0.80 0.47
C ILE A 140 -7.25 -0.20 0.61
N VAL A 141 -7.13 1.09 0.31
CA VAL A 141 -5.92 1.88 0.53
C VAL A 141 -6.01 2.53 1.90
N THR A 142 -5.08 2.21 2.78
CA THR A 142 -5.06 2.72 4.17
C THR A 142 -3.81 3.56 4.37
N ALA A 143 -3.97 4.78 4.87
CA ALA A 143 -2.82 5.59 5.30
C ALA A 143 -2.22 5.01 6.59
N LEU A 144 -0.90 5.05 6.70
CA LEU A 144 -0.17 4.80 7.93
C LEU A 144 0.53 6.10 8.31
N ALA A 145 0.10 6.75 9.39
CA ALA A 145 0.79 7.94 9.87
C ALA A 145 2.18 7.57 10.44
N ALA A 146 3.23 7.86 9.69
CA ALA A 146 4.63 7.71 10.10
C ALA A 146 5.10 8.86 11.02
N GLU A 147 4.53 10.06 10.87
CA GLU A 147 5.00 11.26 11.57
C GLU A 147 3.89 11.90 12.44
N GLY A 148 3.93 11.61 13.74
CA GLY A 148 3.44 12.52 14.78
C GLY A 148 1.98 12.98 14.69
N GLY A 149 1.05 12.03 14.65
CA GLY A 149 -0.39 12.29 14.73
C GLY A 149 -1.14 11.04 14.33
N TYR A 150 -1.99 10.51 15.21
CA TYR A 150 -2.68 9.25 14.99
C TYR A 150 -3.61 9.32 13.79
N THR A 151 -3.27 8.70 12.68
CA THR A 151 -4.27 8.35 11.67
C THR A 151 -3.86 7.13 10.86
N VAL A 152 -4.41 5.98 11.24
CA VAL A 152 -4.49 4.77 10.42
C VAL A 152 -5.93 4.59 10.00
N CYS A 153 -6.22 4.75 8.71
CA CYS A 153 -7.58 4.94 8.21
C CYS A 153 -7.63 4.83 6.70
N PRO A 154 -8.81 4.48 6.14
CA PRO A 154 -8.97 4.36 4.70
C PRO A 154 -8.83 5.71 4.00
N VAL A 155 -8.03 5.72 2.94
CA VAL A 155 -7.84 6.82 1.99
C VAL A 155 -8.74 6.61 0.78
N ALA A 156 -8.79 5.37 0.29
CA ALA A 156 -9.55 5.04 -0.89
C ALA A 156 -10.05 3.59 -0.90
N PHE A 157 -11.16 3.39 -1.59
CA PHE A 157 -11.70 2.10 -1.98
C PHE A 157 -11.68 2.03 -3.51
N VAL A 158 -10.94 1.08 -4.07
CA VAL A 158 -10.84 0.86 -5.51
C VAL A 158 -11.65 -0.38 -5.89
N ASP A 159 -12.68 -0.20 -6.71
CA ASP A 159 -13.48 -1.28 -7.25
C ASP A 159 -12.67 -2.08 -8.27
N ALA A 160 -12.05 -3.16 -7.82
CA ALA A 160 -11.26 -4.04 -8.65
C ALA A 160 -12.09 -5.05 -9.46
N SER A 161 -13.42 -4.97 -9.37
CA SER A 161 -14.35 -5.80 -10.15
C SER A 161 -14.66 -5.18 -11.51
N VAL A 162 -14.57 -3.85 -11.61
CA VAL A 162 -14.87 -3.09 -12.84
C VAL A 162 -13.64 -2.38 -13.41
N LEU A 163 -12.66 -2.03 -12.57
CA LEU A 163 -11.44 -1.35 -13.02
C LEU A 163 -10.32 -2.35 -13.37
N PRO A 164 -9.87 -2.45 -14.64
CA PRO A 164 -8.86 -3.42 -15.05
C PRO A 164 -7.49 -3.16 -14.42
N ASP A 165 -7.17 -1.89 -14.16
CA ASP A 165 -5.88 -1.44 -13.63
C ASP A 165 -5.93 -1.13 -12.12
N ALA A 166 -6.87 -1.74 -11.39
CA ALA A 166 -7.16 -1.41 -9.99
C ALA A 166 -5.94 -1.42 -9.06
N ASN A 167 -4.98 -2.34 -9.24
CA ASN A 167 -3.75 -2.34 -8.45
C ASN A 167 -2.89 -1.08 -8.70
N MET A 168 -2.79 -0.63 -9.95
CA MET A 168 -2.04 0.59 -10.28
C MET A 168 -2.74 1.83 -9.74
N ILE A 169 -4.07 1.87 -9.80
CA ILE A 169 -4.88 2.95 -9.24
C ILE A 169 -4.74 3.00 -7.72
N ALA A 170 -4.77 1.85 -7.04
CA ALA A 170 -4.57 1.76 -5.59
C ALA A 170 -3.17 2.25 -5.17
N ARG A 171 -2.12 1.91 -5.93
CA ARG A 171 -0.76 2.42 -5.70
C ARG A 171 -0.68 3.94 -5.90
N ALA A 172 -1.23 4.45 -7.00
CA ALA A 172 -1.28 5.90 -7.24
C ALA A 172 -2.03 6.63 -6.11
N ALA A 173 -3.17 6.09 -5.66
CA ALA A 173 -3.94 6.66 -4.57
C ALA A 173 -3.13 6.64 -3.25
N ALA A 174 -2.43 5.56 -2.96
CA ALA A 174 -1.53 5.51 -1.81
C ALA A 174 -0.45 6.60 -1.92
N ASP A 175 0.32 6.56 -3.00
CA ASP A 175 1.51 7.39 -3.22
C ASP A 175 1.21 8.89 -3.16
N GLU A 176 0.05 9.31 -3.65
CA GLU A 176 -0.28 10.73 -3.80
C GLU A 176 -1.23 11.29 -2.74
N LEU A 177 -2.00 10.43 -2.06
CA LEU A 177 -3.07 10.88 -1.18
C LEU A 177 -2.87 10.45 0.27
N ALA A 178 -2.14 9.36 0.54
CA ALA A 178 -2.04 8.82 1.91
C ALA A 178 -1.25 9.72 2.86
N ARG A 179 -0.22 10.40 2.36
CA ARG A 179 0.62 11.30 3.16
C ARG A 179 -0.19 12.53 3.57
N GLY A 180 -0.32 12.73 4.89
CA GLY A 180 -1.09 13.84 5.44
C GLY A 180 -2.60 13.72 5.18
N TRP A 181 -3.10 12.52 4.86
CA TRP A 181 -4.53 12.29 4.75
C TRP A 181 -5.24 12.62 6.07
N ASP A 182 -6.26 13.46 5.99
CA ASP A 182 -7.14 13.77 7.11
C ASP A 182 -8.26 12.73 7.18
N CYS A 183 -8.31 11.95 8.26
CA CYS A 183 -9.30 10.88 8.39
C CYS A 183 -10.66 11.34 8.89
N GLY A 184 -10.85 12.64 9.04
CA GLY A 184 -12.19 13.24 8.97
C GLY A 184 -12.79 13.19 7.56
N ASN A 185 -11.99 12.94 6.50
CA ASN A 185 -12.48 12.84 5.14
C ASN A 185 -13.10 11.47 4.83
N GLU A 186 -14.15 11.48 4.01
CA GLU A 186 -14.69 10.27 3.40
C GLU A 186 -13.65 9.65 2.44
N PRO A 187 -13.42 8.33 2.49
CA PRO A 187 -12.52 7.66 1.55
C PRO A 187 -13.00 7.81 0.11
N ILE A 188 -12.05 8.05 -0.80
CA ILE A 188 -12.35 8.21 -2.22
C ILE A 188 -12.76 6.87 -2.81
N ARG A 189 -13.82 6.87 -3.64
CA ARG A 189 -14.29 5.67 -4.33
C ARG A 189 -13.89 5.71 -5.78
N PHE A 190 -12.96 4.84 -6.17
CA PHE A 190 -12.58 4.65 -7.56
C PHE A 190 -13.42 3.53 -8.17
N ASN A 191 -14.12 3.86 -9.26
CA ASN A 191 -15.04 2.99 -10.01
C ASN A 191 -15.19 3.55 -11.45
N ASP A 192 -16.16 3.07 -12.24
CA ASP A 192 -16.36 3.55 -13.62
C ASP A 192 -16.60 5.08 -13.74
N ALA A 193 -17.18 5.71 -12.71
CA ALA A 193 -17.42 7.16 -12.70
C ALA A 193 -16.19 7.97 -12.24
N MET A 194 -15.25 7.33 -11.53
CA MET A 194 -13.99 7.90 -11.09
C MET A 194 -12.87 6.87 -11.35
N PRO A 195 -12.40 6.75 -12.61
CA PRO A 195 -11.58 5.61 -13.03
C PRO A 195 -10.12 5.71 -12.57
N ASP A 196 -9.63 6.89 -12.17
CA ASP A 196 -8.24 7.09 -11.77
C ASP A 196 -8.04 8.35 -10.90
N VAL A 197 -6.84 8.47 -10.33
CA VAL A 197 -6.41 9.58 -9.47
C VAL A 197 -6.33 10.91 -10.25
N GLU A 198 -6.01 10.88 -11.55
CA GLU A 198 -6.02 12.08 -12.39
C GLU A 198 -7.42 12.69 -12.47
N THR A 199 -8.42 11.85 -12.75
CA THR A 199 -9.83 12.25 -12.82
C THR A 199 -10.30 12.81 -11.48
N TYR A 200 -9.85 12.23 -10.36
CA TYR A 200 -10.10 12.78 -9.03
C TYR A 200 -9.53 14.20 -8.88
N PHE A 201 -8.25 14.44 -9.21
CA PHE A 201 -7.68 15.79 -9.13
C PHE A 201 -8.38 16.79 -10.05
N LEU A 202 -8.71 16.38 -11.27
CA LEU A 202 -9.48 17.20 -12.21
C LEU A 202 -10.85 17.58 -11.65
N SER A 203 -11.52 16.67 -10.95
CA SER A 203 -12.81 16.95 -10.28
C SER A 203 -12.69 18.03 -9.19
N LEU A 204 -11.50 18.20 -8.59
CA LEU A 204 -11.19 19.25 -7.63
C LEU A 204 -10.69 20.55 -8.29
N GLY A 205 -10.65 20.61 -9.63
CA GLY A 205 -10.04 21.72 -10.37
C GLY A 205 -8.52 21.81 -10.19
N ARG A 206 -7.87 20.70 -9.83
CA ARG A 206 -6.42 20.61 -9.62
C ARG A 206 -5.79 19.78 -10.73
N LYS A 207 -4.50 20.01 -10.98
CA LYS A 207 -3.68 19.09 -11.78
C LYS A 207 -2.95 18.16 -10.83
N ARG A 208 -2.83 16.89 -11.22
CA ARG A 208 -2.01 15.91 -10.50
C ARG A 208 -0.55 16.39 -10.46
N ALA A 209 0.07 16.29 -9.30
CA ALA A 209 1.51 16.49 -9.18
C ALA A 209 2.21 15.21 -9.65
N GLY A 210 3.11 15.33 -10.61
CA GLY A 210 3.90 14.21 -11.13
C GLY A 210 5.10 13.87 -10.26
#